data_AF-A0A485ASN9-F1
#
_entry.id   AF-A0A485ASN9-F1
#
_cell.length_a   1.000
_cell.length_b   1.000
_cell.length_c   1.000
_cell.angle_alpha   90.00
_cell.angle_beta   90.00
_cell.angle_gamma   90.00
#
_symmetry.space_group_name_H-M   'P 1'
#
loop_
_entity.id
_entity.type
_entity.pdbx_description
1 polymer ?
#
loop_
_entity_poly.entity_id
_entity_poly.type
_entity_poly.pdbx_seq_one_letter_code
_entity_poly.pdbx_strand_id
1 'polypeptide(L)'
;MRRFVQKRVTRDGETPSDALLRGGIEYIEVRSLDINPFSPIGVDEQQIRFLDLFMVWCVLADAPEMSSDELLCTRTNWNRVILEGRKPGLTLGIGCETAQFPLTKVGKDLFHDLKRVAQTLDGMNGGSEYQKVCDQLVACFDNPELTFSARILRSMLESGIGGTGKALAEQYRTMLREEPLEVLSEEDFAKERDASRERQRQIEEADSESFEALLARHA
;
A
#
# COMPACT_ATOMS: atom_id res chain seq x y z
N MET A 1 -8.82 -9.98 5.69
CA MET A 1 -8.82 -8.77 4.83
C MET A 1 -8.22 -9.13 3.47
N ARG A 2 -8.80 -8.67 2.36
CA ARG A 2 -8.21 -8.84 1.01
C ARG A 2 -7.07 -7.82 0.85
N ARG A 3 -5.88 -8.31 0.48
CA ARG A 3 -4.61 -7.55 0.42
C ARG A 3 -4.46 -6.70 -0.84
N PHE A 4 -5.07 -7.18 -1.94
CA PHE A 4 -5.17 -6.53 -3.23
C PHE A 4 -6.63 -6.61 -3.66
N VAL A 5 -7.15 -5.53 -4.25
CA VAL A 5 -8.55 -5.44 -4.68
C VAL A 5 -8.61 -4.92 -6.10
N GLN A 6 -9.32 -5.65 -6.96
CA GLN A 6 -9.62 -5.22 -8.32
C GLN A 6 -10.68 -4.11 -8.26
N LYS A 7 -10.47 -3.02 -8.99
CA LYS A 7 -11.34 -1.85 -8.93
C LYS A 7 -11.64 -1.27 -10.30
N ARG A 8 -12.78 -0.60 -10.35
CA ARG A 8 -13.24 0.28 -11.43
C ARG A 8 -14.06 1.40 -10.81
N VAL A 9 -13.96 2.60 -11.37
CA VAL A 9 -14.77 3.74 -10.93
C VAL A 9 -16.26 3.43 -11.17
N THR A 10 -17.05 3.52 -10.11
CA THR A 10 -18.49 3.29 -10.12
C THR A 10 -19.23 4.50 -10.67
N ARG A 11 -20.31 4.25 -11.41
CA ARG A 11 -21.32 5.27 -11.72
C ARG A 11 -22.26 5.47 -10.54
N ASP A 12 -23.04 6.54 -10.56
CA ASP A 12 -24.04 6.81 -9.52
C ASP A 12 -25.02 5.63 -9.37
N GLY A 13 -25.15 5.13 -8.14
CA GLY A 13 -25.98 3.97 -7.81
C GLY A 13 -25.43 2.61 -8.24
N GLU A 14 -24.24 2.54 -8.86
CA GLU A 14 -23.63 1.29 -9.31
C GLU A 14 -22.85 0.61 -8.20
N THR A 15 -23.04 -0.70 -8.00
CA THR A 15 -22.23 -1.45 -7.03
C THR A 15 -20.81 -1.68 -7.58
N PRO A 16 -19.79 -1.85 -6.71
CA PRO A 16 -18.44 -2.14 -7.18
C PRO A 16 -18.33 -3.39 -8.05
N SER A 17 -19.15 -4.41 -7.79
CA SER A 17 -19.20 -5.65 -8.60
C SER A 17 -19.81 -5.38 -9.98
N ASP A 18 -20.87 -4.58 -10.06
CA ASP A 18 -21.50 -4.23 -11.34
C ASP A 18 -20.55 -3.41 -12.22
N ALA A 19 -19.81 -2.48 -11.62
CA ALA A 19 -18.79 -1.72 -12.35
C ALA A 19 -17.75 -2.66 -12.98
N LEU A 20 -17.23 -3.63 -12.21
CA LEU A 20 -16.29 -4.64 -12.71
C LEU A 20 -16.91 -5.52 -13.79
N LEU A 21 -18.16 -5.95 -13.66
CA LEU A 21 -18.85 -6.73 -14.70
C LEU A 21 -19.05 -5.91 -15.98
N ARG A 22 -19.37 -4.62 -15.85
CA ARG A 22 -19.61 -3.71 -16.97
C ARG A 22 -18.36 -3.44 -17.80
N GLY A 23 -17.23 -3.19 -17.15
CA GLY A 23 -16.03 -2.66 -17.83
C GLY A 23 -14.76 -3.45 -17.59
N GLY A 24 -14.81 -4.58 -16.88
CA GLY A 24 -13.62 -5.26 -16.41
C GLY A 24 -12.84 -4.46 -15.36
N ILE A 25 -11.63 -4.91 -15.07
CA ILE A 25 -10.72 -4.28 -14.11
C ILE A 25 -10.12 -3.02 -14.76
N GLU A 26 -10.13 -1.90 -14.03
CA GLU A 26 -9.53 -0.63 -14.46
C GLU A 26 -8.21 -0.36 -13.73
N TYR A 27 -8.18 -0.62 -12.43
CA TYR A 27 -6.99 -0.47 -11.61
C TYR A 27 -6.99 -1.46 -10.43
N ILE A 28 -5.85 -1.54 -9.74
CA ILE A 28 -5.67 -2.38 -8.55
C ILE A 28 -5.43 -1.48 -7.34
N GLU A 29 -6.12 -1.77 -6.24
CA GLU A 29 -5.93 -1.14 -4.94
C GLU A 29 -5.08 -2.04 -4.05
N VAL A 30 -3.86 -1.60 -3.72
CA VAL A 30 -2.95 -2.29 -2.78
C VAL A 30 -3.23 -1.82 -1.36
N ARG A 31 -3.63 -2.73 -0.47
CA ARG A 31 -4.09 -2.41 0.90
C ARG A 31 -3.21 -2.99 2.00
N SER A 32 -2.00 -3.39 1.65
CA SER A 32 -1.07 -4.09 2.56
C SER A 32 0.05 -3.21 3.10
N LEU A 33 0.01 -1.90 2.85
CA LEU A 33 0.95 -0.95 3.42
C LEU A 33 0.46 -0.49 4.79
N ASP A 34 1.32 -0.65 5.79
CA ASP A 34 1.17 0.04 7.06
C ASP A 34 1.55 1.52 6.89
N ILE A 35 1.05 2.37 7.80
CA ILE A 35 1.47 3.78 7.87
C ILE A 35 2.98 3.83 8.11
N ASN A 36 3.70 4.56 7.26
CA ASN A 36 5.11 4.82 7.43
C ASN A 36 5.32 5.85 8.56
N PRO A 37 5.86 5.45 9.72
CA PRO A 37 6.02 6.35 10.85
C PRO A 37 7.20 7.32 10.67
N PHE A 38 7.96 7.21 9.58
CA PHE A 38 9.11 8.05 9.27
C PHE A 38 8.81 9.11 8.20
N SER A 39 7.55 9.23 7.79
CA SER A 39 7.06 10.26 6.87
C SER A 39 5.91 11.04 7.51
N PRO A 40 5.89 12.38 7.40
CA PRO A 40 4.81 13.20 7.94
C PRO A 40 3.44 12.91 7.30
N ILE A 41 3.43 12.41 6.06
CA ILE A 41 2.20 12.06 5.33
C ILE A 41 1.88 10.56 5.37
N GLY A 42 2.64 9.77 6.16
CA GLY A 42 2.39 8.34 6.35
C GLY A 42 2.78 7.43 5.17
N VAL A 43 3.38 7.99 4.11
CA VAL A 43 3.94 7.28 2.95
C VAL A 43 5.09 8.11 2.36
N ASP A 44 6.05 7.49 1.68
CA ASP A 44 7.12 8.22 0.99
C ASP A 44 7.31 7.74 -0.46
N GLU A 45 8.12 8.50 -1.20
CA GLU A 45 8.44 8.24 -2.60
C GLU A 45 9.12 6.87 -2.80
N GLN A 46 9.96 6.43 -1.86
CA GLN A 46 10.63 5.12 -1.94
C GLN A 46 9.60 3.98 -1.96
N GLN A 47 8.57 4.05 -1.10
CA GLN A 47 7.49 3.07 -1.06
C GLN A 47 6.69 3.04 -2.37
N ILE A 48 6.36 4.21 -2.93
CA ILE A 48 5.60 4.29 -4.19
C ILE A 48 6.42 3.74 -5.36
N ARG A 49 7.69 4.15 -5.49
CA ARG A 49 8.57 3.65 -6.56
C ARG A 49 8.80 2.14 -6.45
N PHE A 50 8.94 1.60 -5.24
CA PHE A 50 9.01 0.15 -5.05
C PHE A 50 7.73 -0.56 -5.51
N LEU A 51 6.56 -0.01 -5.18
CA LEU A 51 5.29 -0.57 -5.62
C LEU A 51 5.13 -0.53 -7.13
N ASP A 52 5.55 0.54 -7.82
CA ASP A 52 5.55 0.58 -9.29
C ASP A 52 6.35 -0.60 -9.86
N LEU A 53 7.59 -0.79 -9.39
CA LEU A 53 8.46 -1.88 -9.84
C LEU A 53 7.84 -3.24 -9.58
N PHE A 54 7.31 -3.44 -8.38
CA PHE A 54 6.73 -4.71 -7.96
C PHE A 54 5.45 -5.02 -8.74
N MET A 55 4.58 -4.03 -8.97
CA MET A 55 3.35 -4.22 -9.75
C MET A 55 3.66 -4.50 -11.22
N VAL A 56 4.62 -3.81 -11.83
CA VAL A 56 5.05 -4.10 -13.20
C VAL A 56 5.63 -5.51 -13.29
N TRP A 57 6.47 -5.93 -12.34
CA TRP A 57 6.98 -7.30 -12.29
C TRP A 57 5.86 -8.34 -12.15
N CYS A 58 4.84 -8.09 -11.32
CA CYS A 58 3.68 -8.97 -11.21
C CYS A 58 2.87 -9.12 -12.51
N VAL A 59 2.91 -8.14 -13.40
CA VAL A 59 2.29 -8.23 -14.74
C VAL A 59 3.14 -9.06 -15.70
N LEU A 60 4.47 -9.02 -15.54
CA LEU A 60 5.41 -9.70 -16.43
C LEU A 60 5.65 -11.17 -16.06
N ALA A 61 5.55 -11.50 -14.77
CA ALA A 61 5.77 -12.86 -14.29
C ALA A 61 4.61 -13.78 -14.68
N ASP A 62 4.93 -14.96 -15.23
CA ASP A 62 3.92 -15.99 -15.48
C ASP A 62 3.25 -16.40 -14.17
N ALA A 63 1.92 -16.28 -14.13
CA ALA A 63 1.11 -16.60 -12.97
C ALA A 63 0.04 -17.64 -13.35
N PRO A 64 0.29 -18.94 -13.12
CA PRO A 64 -0.70 -19.98 -13.34
C PRO A 64 -1.99 -19.70 -12.55
N GLU A 65 -3.12 -20.17 -13.06
CA GLU A 65 -4.37 -20.13 -12.32
C GLU A 65 -4.21 -20.87 -10.98
N MET A 66 -4.77 -20.27 -9.93
CA MET A 66 -4.73 -20.83 -8.58
C MET A 66 -6.14 -21.11 -8.09
N SER A 67 -6.36 -22.32 -7.58
CA SER A 67 -7.53 -22.68 -6.80
C SER A 67 -7.60 -21.93 -5.46
N SER A 68 -8.76 -21.96 -4.82
CA SER A 68 -8.94 -21.39 -3.48
C SER A 68 -7.97 -21.96 -2.44
N ASP A 69 -7.64 -23.25 -2.55
CA ASP A 69 -6.71 -23.92 -1.62
C ASP A 69 -5.26 -23.50 -1.88
N GLU A 70 -4.86 -23.36 -3.14
CA GLU A 70 -3.53 -22.82 -3.50
C GLU A 70 -3.38 -21.36 -3.07
N LEU A 71 -4.43 -20.54 -3.22
CA LEU A 71 -4.45 -19.18 -2.69
C LEU A 71 -4.30 -19.16 -1.16
N LEU A 72 -4.91 -20.12 -0.45
CA LEU A 72 -4.71 -20.24 1.00
C LEU A 72 -3.27 -20.63 1.32
N CYS A 73 -2.66 -21.53 0.56
CA CYS A 73 -1.27 -21.93 0.71
C CYS A 73 -0.30 -20.74 0.60
N THR A 74 -0.53 -19.78 -0.30
CA THR A 74 0.31 -18.57 -0.40
C THR A 74 0.38 -17.77 0.91
N ARG A 75 -0.66 -17.85 1.76
CA ARG A 75 -0.70 -17.14 3.05
C ARG A 75 0.32 -17.67 4.05
N THR A 76 0.84 -18.88 3.86
CA THR A 76 1.86 -19.47 4.74
C THR A 76 3.11 -18.59 4.80
N ASN A 77 3.62 -18.16 3.65
CA ASN A 77 4.78 -17.27 3.59
C ASN A 77 4.44 -15.88 4.16
N TRP A 78 3.24 -15.35 3.88
CA TRP A 78 2.79 -14.10 4.48
C TRP A 78 2.81 -14.17 6.01
N ASN A 79 2.25 -15.21 6.62
CA ASN A 79 2.19 -15.35 8.07
C ASN A 79 3.60 -15.46 8.68
N ARG A 80 4.52 -16.19 8.03
CA ARG A 80 5.93 -16.25 8.45
C ARG A 80 6.58 -14.87 8.45
N VAL A 81 6.39 -14.09 7.37
CA VAL A 81 6.98 -12.75 7.26
C VAL A 81 6.34 -11.77 8.25
N ILE A 82 5.03 -11.85 8.46
CA ILE A 82 4.31 -10.99 9.40
C ILE A 82 4.79 -11.21 10.84
N LEU A 83 4.87 -12.48 11.28
CA LEU A 83 5.14 -12.80 12.68
C LEU A 83 6.65 -12.81 13.00
N GLU A 84 7.48 -13.26 12.07
CA GLU A 84 8.91 -13.45 12.31
C GLU A 84 9.80 -13.13 11.08
N GLY A 85 9.36 -12.25 10.18
CA GLY A 85 10.07 -11.94 8.92
C GLY A 85 11.50 -11.42 9.06
N ARG A 86 11.87 -10.91 10.22
CA ARG A 86 13.24 -10.43 10.54
C ARG A 86 14.11 -11.48 11.23
N LYS A 87 13.59 -12.69 11.48
CA LYS A 87 14.34 -13.76 12.15
C LYS A 87 15.51 -14.22 11.26
N PRO A 88 16.75 -14.21 11.76
CA PRO A 88 17.90 -14.74 11.03
C PRO A 88 17.68 -16.20 10.62
N GLY A 89 17.98 -16.52 9.36
CA GLY A 89 17.82 -17.87 8.82
C GLY A 89 16.37 -18.27 8.49
N LEU A 90 15.41 -17.34 8.49
CA LEU A 90 14.03 -17.64 8.07
C LEU A 90 14.01 -18.17 6.62
N THR A 91 13.26 -19.25 6.42
CA THR A 91 13.04 -19.89 5.12
C THR A 91 11.58 -19.81 4.69
N LEU A 92 11.36 -19.74 3.38
CA LEU A 92 10.08 -19.72 2.69
C LEU A 92 9.88 -21.01 1.88
N GLY A 93 8.64 -21.34 1.55
CA GLY A 93 8.27 -22.47 0.69
C GLY A 93 7.54 -22.02 -0.57
N ILE A 94 7.27 -22.94 -1.49
CA ILE A 94 6.36 -22.69 -2.62
C ILE A 94 5.00 -23.26 -2.23
N GLY A 95 3.97 -22.40 -2.20
CA GLY A 95 2.64 -22.79 -1.72
C GLY A 95 2.69 -23.39 -0.30
N CYS A 96 2.22 -24.63 -0.16
CA CYS A 96 2.18 -25.38 1.11
C CYS A 96 3.39 -26.32 1.31
N GLU A 97 4.37 -26.30 0.40
CA GLU A 97 5.57 -27.13 0.53
C GLU A 97 6.44 -26.75 1.74
N THR A 98 7.31 -27.68 2.14
CA THR A 98 8.26 -27.45 3.22
C THR A 98 9.16 -26.25 2.92
N ALA A 99 9.40 -25.42 3.95
CA ALA A 99 10.23 -24.24 3.82
C ALA A 99 11.69 -24.64 3.58
N GLN A 100 12.26 -24.18 2.46
CA GLN A 100 13.61 -24.54 2.07
C GLN A 100 14.38 -23.40 1.40
N PHE A 101 13.71 -22.31 1.02
CA PHE A 101 14.34 -21.18 0.36
C PHE A 101 14.64 -20.07 1.36
N PRO A 102 15.91 -19.71 1.63
CA PRO A 102 16.23 -18.60 2.53
C PRO A 102 15.56 -17.30 2.07
N LEU A 103 14.90 -16.59 2.98
CA LEU A 103 14.18 -15.34 2.67
C LEU A 103 15.11 -14.33 1.98
N THR A 104 16.37 -14.26 2.42
CA THR A 104 17.38 -13.35 1.86
C THR A 104 17.69 -13.64 0.41
N LYS A 105 17.77 -14.93 0.03
CA LYS A 105 17.98 -15.35 -1.35
C LYS A 105 16.77 -15.04 -2.20
N VAL A 106 15.57 -15.40 -1.74
CA VAL A 106 14.30 -15.11 -2.46
C VAL A 106 14.15 -13.61 -2.72
N GLY A 107 14.44 -12.78 -1.71
CA GLY A 107 14.40 -11.32 -1.84
C GLY A 107 15.39 -10.79 -2.87
N LYS A 108 16.64 -11.26 -2.85
CA LYS A 108 17.66 -10.85 -3.81
C LYS A 108 17.36 -11.30 -5.23
N ASP A 109 16.83 -12.51 -5.40
CA ASP A 109 16.41 -13.04 -6.70
C ASP A 109 15.27 -12.16 -7.29
N LEU A 110 14.27 -11.79 -6.46
CA LEU A 110 13.24 -10.83 -6.87
C LEU A 110 13.84 -9.46 -7.23
N PHE A 111 14.73 -8.92 -6.40
CA PHE A 111 15.32 -7.60 -6.63
C PHE A 111 16.22 -7.53 -7.86
N HIS A 112 16.82 -8.65 -8.26
CA HIS A 112 17.53 -8.74 -9.53
C HIS A 112 16.57 -8.45 -10.71
N ASP A 113 15.36 -9.00 -10.69
CA ASP A 113 14.36 -8.73 -11.72
C ASP A 113 13.79 -7.31 -11.61
N LEU A 114 13.49 -6.84 -10.39
CA LEU A 114 13.03 -5.46 -10.17
C LEU A 114 14.04 -4.43 -10.66
N LYS A 115 15.35 -4.72 -10.55
CA LYS A 115 16.41 -3.83 -11.06
C LYS A 115 16.35 -3.68 -12.58
N ARG A 116 15.99 -4.74 -13.32
CA ARG A 116 15.82 -4.69 -14.78
C ARG A 116 14.61 -3.86 -15.18
N VAL A 117 13.51 -3.95 -14.42
CA VAL A 117 12.36 -3.07 -14.58
C VAL A 117 12.75 -1.62 -14.30
N ALA A 118 13.49 -1.38 -13.21
CA ALA A 118 13.96 -0.05 -12.81
C ALA A 118 14.82 0.61 -13.89
N GLN A 119 15.75 -0.13 -14.49
CA GLN A 119 16.56 0.36 -15.62
C GLN A 119 15.71 0.81 -16.81
N THR A 120 14.61 0.11 -17.07
CA THR A 120 13.71 0.45 -18.18
C THR A 120 12.94 1.74 -17.88
N LEU A 121 12.37 1.87 -16.67
CA LEU A 121 11.64 3.06 -16.24
C LEU A 121 12.55 4.29 -16.14
N ASP A 122 13.73 4.15 -15.53
CA ASP A 122 14.73 5.24 -15.45
C ASP A 122 15.22 5.65 -16.85
N GLY A 123 15.38 4.70 -17.77
CA GLY A 123 15.77 4.98 -19.15
C GLY A 123 14.74 5.79 -19.94
N MET A 124 13.45 5.70 -19.59
CA MET A 124 12.37 6.47 -20.22
C MET A 124 12.20 7.85 -19.59
N ASN A 125 12.26 7.93 -18.26
CA ASN A 125 11.97 9.15 -17.51
C ASN A 125 13.20 10.06 -17.33
N GLY A 126 14.41 9.51 -17.54
CA GLY A 126 15.67 10.12 -17.15
C GLY A 126 15.93 9.98 -15.64
N GLY A 127 17.21 9.94 -15.26
CA GLY A 127 17.64 9.79 -13.87
C GLY A 127 17.97 8.34 -13.48
N SER A 128 17.94 8.07 -12.16
CA SER A 128 18.31 6.77 -11.59
C SER A 128 17.51 6.44 -10.32
N GLU A 129 16.35 7.07 -10.15
CA GLU A 129 15.63 7.03 -8.88
C GLU A 129 15.03 5.64 -8.60
N TYR A 130 14.50 4.95 -9.60
CA TYR A 130 14.03 3.58 -9.41
C TYR A 130 15.19 2.62 -9.10
N GLN A 131 16.32 2.78 -9.79
CA GLN A 131 17.50 1.96 -9.52
C GLN A 131 18.06 2.19 -8.12
N LYS A 132 18.09 3.43 -7.62
CA LYS A 132 18.51 3.75 -6.25
C LYS A 132 17.60 3.10 -5.21
N VAL A 133 16.28 3.10 -5.44
CA VAL A 133 15.32 2.42 -4.56
C VAL A 133 15.61 0.91 -4.48
N CYS A 134 15.94 0.26 -5.61
CA CYS A 134 16.37 -1.14 -5.59
C CYS A 134 17.61 -1.36 -4.71
N ASP A 135 18.64 -0.52 -4.86
CA ASP A 135 19.91 -0.66 -4.13
C ASP A 135 19.74 -0.43 -2.62
N GLN A 136 18.86 0.52 -2.24
CA GLN A 136 18.55 0.79 -0.85
C GLN A 136 17.76 -0.35 -0.20
N LEU A 137 16.72 -0.85 -0.87
CA LEU A 137 15.81 -1.83 -0.28
C LEU A 137 16.39 -3.25 -0.32
N VAL A 138 17.25 -3.60 -1.29
CA VAL A 138 17.88 -4.93 -1.31
C VAL A 138 18.79 -5.15 -0.10
N ALA A 139 19.39 -4.07 0.43
CA ALA A 139 20.24 -4.15 1.63
C ALA A 139 19.47 -4.61 2.88
N CYS A 140 18.15 -4.43 2.94
CA CYS A 140 17.30 -4.90 4.04
C CYS A 140 17.28 -6.42 4.18
N PHE A 141 17.57 -7.16 3.10
CA PHE A 141 17.66 -8.62 3.17
C PHE A 141 18.93 -9.10 3.87
N ASP A 142 20.04 -8.38 3.71
CA ASP A 142 21.29 -8.69 4.43
C ASP A 142 21.28 -8.12 5.84
N ASN A 143 20.60 -6.98 6.04
CA ASN A 143 20.48 -6.32 7.32
C ASN A 143 19.01 -5.98 7.66
N PRO A 144 18.29 -6.89 8.36
CA PRO A 144 16.90 -6.66 8.75
C PRO A 144 16.67 -5.44 9.64
N GLU A 145 17.72 -4.88 10.27
CA GLU A 145 17.64 -3.67 11.09
C GLU A 145 17.37 -2.39 10.29
N LEU A 146 17.51 -2.44 8.96
CA LEU A 146 17.18 -1.33 8.06
C LEU A 146 15.67 -1.22 7.79
N THR A 147 14.91 -2.29 8.04
CA THR A 147 13.46 -2.31 7.78
C THR A 147 12.70 -1.38 8.72
N PHE A 148 11.53 -0.91 8.29
CA PHE A 148 10.70 -0.02 9.10
C PHE A 148 10.31 -0.66 10.42
N SER A 149 9.99 -1.95 10.42
CA SER A 149 9.58 -2.67 11.64
C SER A 149 10.70 -2.78 12.66
N ALA A 150 11.96 -2.95 12.24
CA ALA A 150 13.10 -2.93 13.17
C ALA A 150 13.34 -1.54 13.76
N ARG A 151 13.35 -0.51 12.90
CA ARG A 151 13.56 0.89 13.30
C ARG A 151 12.49 1.37 14.28
N ILE A 152 11.21 1.11 13.98
CA ILE A 152 10.11 1.57 14.83
C ILE A 152 10.03 0.77 16.14
N LEU A 153 10.32 -0.54 16.10
CA LEU A 153 10.36 -1.35 17.31
C LEU A 153 11.40 -0.82 18.31
N ARG A 154 12.56 -0.36 17.83
CA ARG A 154 13.58 0.25 18.69
C ARG A 154 13.03 1.48 19.43
N SER A 155 12.38 2.39 18.71
CA SER A 155 11.70 3.55 19.30
C SER A 155 10.63 3.14 20.31
N MET A 156 9.82 2.12 19.97
CA MET A 156 8.76 1.62 20.85
C MET A 156 9.31 0.93 22.11
N LEU A 157 10.46 0.27 22.05
CA LEU A 157 11.12 -0.32 23.22
C LEU A 157 11.69 0.75 24.16
N GLU A 158 12.18 1.86 23.60
CA GLU A 158 12.76 2.97 24.37
C GLU A 158 11.69 3.87 25.02
N SER A 159 10.64 4.24 24.26
CA SER A 159 9.66 5.25 24.66
C SER A 159 8.23 4.72 24.81
N GLY A 160 8.00 3.43 24.58
CA GLY A 160 6.65 2.86 24.45
C GLY A 160 5.96 3.30 23.14
N ILE A 161 4.85 2.62 22.81
CA ILE A 161 4.03 2.96 21.65
C ILE A 161 3.45 4.38 21.77
N GLY A 162 2.87 4.69 22.94
CA GLY A 162 2.25 6.00 23.19
C GLY A 162 3.26 7.15 23.19
N GLY A 163 4.47 6.93 23.74
CA GLY A 163 5.53 7.95 23.73
C GLY A 163 6.06 8.20 22.32
N THR A 164 6.39 7.13 21.59
CA THR A 164 6.81 7.20 20.18
C THR A 164 5.77 7.92 19.33
N GLY A 165 4.50 7.53 19.43
CA GLY A 165 3.41 8.11 18.65
C GLY A 165 3.19 9.59 18.95
N LYS A 166 3.19 9.99 20.24
CA LYS A 166 3.04 11.40 20.62
C LYS A 166 4.21 12.27 20.13
N ALA A 167 5.43 11.77 20.24
CA ALA A 167 6.62 12.50 19.79
C ALA A 167 6.57 12.75 18.27
N LEU A 168 6.31 11.71 17.48
CA LEU A 168 6.18 11.82 16.03
C LEU A 168 5.00 12.73 15.63
N ALA A 169 3.86 12.60 16.30
CA ALA A 169 2.68 13.43 16.01
C ALA A 169 2.96 14.92 16.24
N GLU A 170 3.63 15.29 17.34
CA GLU A 170 3.96 16.69 17.62
C GLU A 170 4.99 17.24 16.63
N GLN A 171 6.01 16.43 16.29
CA GLN A 171 6.99 16.78 15.28
C GLN A 171 6.33 17.06 13.92
N TYR A 172 5.50 16.13 13.44
CA TYR A 172 4.84 16.27 12.14
C TYR A 172 3.77 17.35 12.13
N ARG A 173 3.06 17.56 13.25
CA ARG A 173 2.14 18.70 13.40
C ARG A 173 2.87 20.04 13.23
N THR A 174 4.06 20.17 13.81
CA THR A 174 4.84 21.42 13.71
C THR A 174 5.28 21.64 12.27
N MET A 175 5.91 20.63 11.67
CA MET A 175 6.38 20.64 10.27
C MET A 175 5.25 21.02 9.29
N LEU A 176 4.14 20.29 9.32
CA LEU A 176 3.03 20.48 8.38
C LEU A 176 2.26 21.81 8.55
N ARG A 177 2.44 22.51 9.68
CA ARG A 177 1.84 23.84 9.90
C ARG A 177 2.72 24.97 9.37
N GLU A 178 4.01 24.73 9.24
CA GLU A 178 4.99 25.73 8.81
C GLU A 178 5.29 25.63 7.31
N GLU A 179 5.08 24.45 6.72
CA GLU A 179 5.24 24.24 5.28
C GLU A 179 4.15 24.98 4.47
N PRO A 180 4.53 25.84 3.50
CA PRO A 180 3.56 26.50 2.62
C PRO A 180 2.95 25.51 1.63
N LEU A 181 1.71 25.78 1.20
CA LEU A 181 1.05 24.96 0.19
C LEU A 181 1.71 25.15 -1.19
N GLU A 182 1.93 24.05 -1.91
CA GLU A 182 2.61 24.06 -3.21
C GLU A 182 1.68 23.92 -4.43
N VAL A 183 0.63 23.09 -4.32
CA VAL A 183 -0.26 22.75 -5.44
C VAL A 183 -1.66 23.33 -5.25
N LEU A 184 -2.26 23.12 -4.08
CA LEU A 184 -3.58 23.65 -3.72
C LEU A 184 -3.42 24.96 -2.96
N SER A 185 -4.35 25.88 -3.13
CA SER A 185 -4.43 27.10 -2.33
C SER A 185 -5.46 26.98 -1.21
N GLU A 186 -5.42 27.89 -0.23
CA GLU A 186 -6.47 27.99 0.79
C GLU A 186 -7.85 28.24 0.16
N GLU A 187 -7.91 28.95 -0.97
CA GLU A 187 -9.14 29.22 -1.70
C GLU A 187 -9.72 27.94 -2.31
N ASP A 188 -8.88 27.02 -2.80
CA ASP A 188 -9.34 25.73 -3.34
C ASP A 188 -9.98 24.88 -2.24
N PHE A 189 -9.37 24.84 -1.05
CA PHE A 189 -9.96 24.18 0.11
C PHE A 189 -11.29 24.83 0.54
N ALA A 190 -11.37 26.16 0.53
CA ALA A 190 -12.60 26.88 0.88
C ALA A 190 -13.73 26.59 -0.13
N LYS A 191 -13.41 26.59 -1.43
CA LYS A 191 -14.36 26.25 -2.50
C LYS A 191 -14.87 24.82 -2.35
N GLU A 192 -13.98 23.85 -2.12
CA GLU A 192 -14.38 22.45 -1.98
C GLU A 192 -15.16 22.20 -0.68
N ARG A 193 -14.84 22.91 0.41
CA ARG A 193 -15.65 22.89 1.64
C ARG A 193 -17.09 23.32 1.38
N ASP A 194 -17.30 24.41 0.64
CA ASP A 194 -18.64 24.94 0.40
C ASP A 194 -19.40 24.07 -0.63
N ALA A 195 -18.72 23.63 -1.69
CA ALA A 195 -19.30 22.73 -2.68
C ALA A 195 -19.67 21.35 -2.11
N SER A 196 -18.85 20.76 -1.24
CA SER A 196 -19.17 19.46 -0.60
C SER A 196 -20.39 19.54 0.31
N ARG A 197 -20.56 20.63 1.06
CA ARG A 197 -21.76 20.88 1.88
C ARG A 197 -23.01 21.08 1.05
N GLU A 198 -22.91 21.78 -0.07
CA GLU A 198 -24.01 21.94 -1.01
C GLU A 198 -24.44 20.59 -1.60
N ARG A 199 -23.49 19.76 -2.05
CA ARG A 199 -23.78 18.40 -2.55
C ARG A 199 -24.44 17.54 -1.47
N GLN A 200 -23.99 17.63 -0.22
CA GLN A 200 -24.64 16.93 0.90
C GLN A 200 -26.10 17.40 1.07
N ARG A 201 -26.36 18.72 1.11
CA ARG A 201 -27.72 19.25 1.24
C ARG A 201 -28.62 18.79 0.09
N GLN A 202 -28.12 18.80 -1.13
CA GLN A 202 -28.87 18.35 -2.31
C GLN A 202 -29.28 16.87 -2.21
N ILE A 203 -28.42 16.02 -1.64
CA ILE A 203 -28.76 14.61 -1.37
C ILE A 203 -29.86 14.54 -0.31
N GLU A 204 -29.70 15.26 0.81
CA GLU A 204 -30.67 15.28 1.91
C GLU A 204 -32.06 15.83 1.48
N GLU A 205 -32.10 16.82 0.58
CA GLU A 205 -33.34 17.38 0.03
C GLU A 205 -33.97 16.51 -1.06
N ALA A 206 -33.18 15.68 -1.75
CA ALA A 206 -33.65 14.77 -2.79
C ALA A 206 -34.20 13.44 -2.24
N ASP A 207 -33.96 13.13 -0.97
CA ASP A 207 -34.49 11.93 -0.32
C ASP A 207 -36.01 11.94 -0.28
N SER A 208 -36.63 11.00 -1.00
CA SER A 208 -38.09 10.89 -1.10
C SER A 208 -38.69 9.75 -0.26
N GLU A 209 -37.85 8.85 0.26
CA GLU A 209 -38.26 7.69 1.06
C GLU A 209 -37.62 7.72 2.45
N SER A 210 -38.20 7.01 3.42
CA SER A 210 -37.59 6.90 4.74
C SER A 210 -36.32 6.05 4.68
N PHE A 211 -35.41 6.27 5.61
CA PHE A 211 -34.18 5.49 5.71
C PHE A 211 -34.46 3.98 5.86
N GLU A 212 -35.49 3.61 6.61
CA GLU A 212 -35.89 2.19 6.77
C GLU A 212 -36.35 1.57 5.46
N ALA A 213 -37.09 2.32 4.63
CA ALA A 213 -37.54 1.85 3.32
C ALA A 213 -36.36 1.67 2.35
N LEU A 214 -35.43 2.64 2.33
CA LEU A 214 -34.19 2.56 1.56
C LEU A 214 -33.36 1.34 1.99
N LEU A 215 -33.20 1.13 3.30
CA LEU A 215 -32.44 0.01 3.84
C LEU A 215 -33.06 -1.34 3.46
N ALA A 216 -34.39 -1.47 3.53
CA ALA A 216 -35.08 -2.70 3.14
C ALA A 216 -34.90 -3.06 1.64
N ARG A 217 -34.60 -2.09 0.78
CA ARG A 217 -34.33 -2.30 -0.64
C ARG A 217 -32.89 -2.68 -0.94
N HIS A 218 -31.94 -2.30 -0.07
CA HIS A 218 -30.50 -2.46 -0.27
C HIS A 218 -29.81 -3.41 0.72
N ALA A 219 -30.56 -3.99 1.66
CA ALA A 219 -30.12 -5.05 2.58
C ALA A 219 -30.31 -6.44 1.96
#